data_AF-A0AAZ3QDT7-F1
#
_entry.id   AF-A0AAZ3QDT7-F1
#
_cell.length_a   1.000
_cell.length_b   1.000
_cell.length_c   1.000
_cell.angle_alpha   90.00
_cell.angle_beta   90.00
_cell.angle_gamma   90.00
#
_symmetry.space_group_name_H-M   'P 1'
#
loop_
_entity.id
_entity.type
_entity.pdbx_description
1 polymer ?
#
loop_
_entity_poly.entity_id
_entity_poly.type
_entity_poly.pdbx_seq_one_letter_code
_entity_poly.pdbx_strand_id
1 'polypeptide(L)'
;MGVTRITRHMFLWSMAIIYMFAFASLYVQIPGLYGNEGVLPVRLVEPRVNGSRPVLEQIHAHPSLLWLGPRLGLDAQQAMELLCLAGALLALGAALLEPLRDSLVFFCLWALYLSLCQVGQDFLRFQWDSLLLEAGFLTALVAPLNLLRCATFRHHDAVTFWLARWLLFRLTFGSGVAKLASHCPSWWGLTAVNHMFEAQGIPLPWSWFIQQLPDWYLKLGTVGLLVTEIAVPPLYFAPIRSLRLAAFYIQVCLMFLGNYGFLPLLSLALTFSLLDDDHISYWLGHGKKKRTKSMTSFSSYATFMLFTLEIDWDARTITSKTAFTQQQFGNLLKLVTGPTIWVGVLSLTWEVVAAMLGCVCVRGCLWKLWGLVQWAVFASAAVAVFAISVVPYSSMEQVYSSKILPEVRQAYSLVERYRLVSAYSLDSRMTGVDGRSEVILEGSMDKNTWTEIEFMYKPGNVGMAPPVVAPHQPRLDWQMSQAAQRLAKQSPWFTSLVHCLLQGNKDVVRLIQTDSAQYPFSQAPPVYLRASLYRYWFTQTTQDGSGPNEWWRRDYAEEFYPAVQLGDATLEAKLNQHGLKVAKPFCSTGLCFNFVLG
;
A
#
# COMPACT_ATOMS: atom_id res chain seq x y z
N MET A 1 11.78 -24.04 13.38
CA MET A 1 11.70 -24.02 11.90
C MET A 1 13.06 -24.37 11.30
N GLY A 2 13.17 -24.71 10.00
CA GLY A 2 14.45 -24.99 9.36
C GLY A 2 15.36 -23.74 9.27
N VAL A 3 16.58 -23.90 8.74
CA VAL A 3 17.49 -22.78 8.46
C VAL A 3 16.81 -21.81 7.46
N THR A 4 16.94 -20.50 7.66
CA THR A 4 16.23 -19.43 6.91
C THR A 4 17.18 -18.47 6.18
N ARG A 5 18.41 -18.90 5.87
CA ARG A 5 19.43 -18.03 5.28
C ARG A 5 19.07 -17.61 3.86
N ILE A 6 18.66 -18.55 3.01
CA ILE A 6 18.32 -18.29 1.61
C ILE A 6 17.00 -17.52 1.56
N THR A 7 16.01 -17.94 2.34
CA THR A 7 14.71 -17.27 2.41
C THR A 7 14.84 -15.82 2.84
N ARG A 8 15.66 -15.54 3.87
CA ARG A 8 15.98 -14.17 4.29
C ARG A 8 16.64 -13.38 3.17
N HIS A 9 17.63 -13.96 2.48
CA HIS A 9 18.32 -13.26 1.40
C HIS A 9 17.37 -12.86 0.27
N MET A 10 16.42 -13.73 -0.11
CA MET A 10 15.36 -13.40 -1.07
C MET A 10 14.44 -12.29 -0.56
N PHE A 11 14.01 -12.35 0.71
CA PHE A 11 13.21 -11.30 1.33
C PHE A 11 13.91 -9.93 1.29
N LEU A 12 15.17 -9.86 1.73
CA LEU A 12 15.95 -8.63 1.73
C LEU A 12 16.15 -8.07 0.31
N TRP A 13 16.42 -8.95 -0.66
CA TRP A 13 16.54 -8.55 -2.06
C TRP A 13 15.23 -7.99 -2.62
N SER A 14 14.10 -8.64 -2.36
CA SER A 14 12.79 -8.16 -2.78
C SER A 14 12.45 -6.81 -2.14
N MET A 15 12.74 -6.61 -0.86
CA MET A 15 12.54 -5.33 -0.18
C MET A 15 13.41 -4.21 -0.78
N ALA A 16 14.66 -4.49 -1.13
CA ALA A 16 15.53 -3.52 -1.80
C ALA A 16 14.96 -3.09 -3.16
N ILE A 17 14.44 -4.04 -3.95
CA ILE A 17 13.79 -3.75 -5.24
C ILE A 17 12.52 -2.91 -5.06
N ILE A 18 11.69 -3.26 -4.07
CA ILE A 18 10.46 -2.51 -3.79
C ILE A 18 10.78 -1.07 -3.39
N TYR A 19 11.77 -0.86 -2.52
CA TYR A 19 12.23 0.49 -2.16
C TYR A 19 12.72 1.27 -3.38
N MET A 20 13.53 0.64 -4.24
CA MET A 20 14.03 1.27 -5.47
C MET A 20 12.87 1.76 -6.34
N PHE A 21 11.86 0.93 -6.59
CA PHE A 21 10.69 1.33 -7.37
C PHE A 21 9.84 2.38 -6.65
N ALA A 22 9.65 2.28 -5.34
CA ALA A 22 8.88 3.25 -4.56
C ALA A 22 9.51 4.66 -4.62
N PHE A 23 10.83 4.76 -4.45
CA PHE A 23 11.55 6.03 -4.56
C PHE A 23 11.60 6.56 -5.99
N ALA A 24 11.93 5.72 -6.97
CA ALA A 24 11.99 6.14 -8.38
C ALA A 24 10.62 6.59 -8.91
N SER A 25 9.56 5.86 -8.57
CA SER A 25 8.18 6.20 -8.92
C SER A 25 7.75 7.53 -8.31
N LEU A 26 8.16 7.83 -7.08
CA LEU A 26 7.83 9.09 -6.41
C LEU A 26 8.66 10.24 -6.99
N TYR A 27 9.96 10.04 -7.24
CA TYR A 27 10.88 11.04 -7.76
C TYR A 27 10.34 11.76 -8.99
N VAL A 28 9.88 11.00 -10.00
CA VAL A 28 9.37 11.56 -11.25
C VAL A 28 8.08 12.37 -11.09
N GLN A 29 7.35 12.19 -9.98
CA GLN A 29 6.10 12.89 -9.70
C GLN A 29 6.27 14.10 -8.76
N ILE A 30 7.45 14.28 -8.14
CA ILE A 30 7.68 15.36 -7.16
C ILE A 30 7.45 16.76 -7.76
N PRO A 31 8.01 17.11 -8.94
CA PRO A 31 7.85 18.47 -9.47
C PRO A 31 6.37 18.88 -9.63
N GLY A 32 5.54 17.98 -10.16
CA GLY A 32 4.12 18.24 -10.35
C GLY A 32 3.29 18.15 -9.07
N LEU A 33 3.58 17.20 -8.17
CA LEU A 33 2.76 17.00 -6.98
C LEU A 33 3.11 17.97 -5.84
N TYR A 34 4.39 18.20 -5.64
CA TYR A 34 4.95 18.75 -4.40
C TYR A 34 5.84 19.97 -4.61
N GLY A 35 6.18 20.26 -5.86
CA GLY A 35 6.98 21.41 -6.24
C GLY A 35 6.34 22.73 -5.83
N ASN A 36 7.11 23.81 -5.97
CA ASN A 36 6.69 25.15 -5.58
C ASN A 36 5.40 25.65 -6.24
N GLU A 37 5.12 25.18 -7.46
CA GLU A 37 3.90 25.48 -8.20
C GLU A 37 3.06 24.21 -8.45
N GLY A 38 3.41 23.10 -7.78
CA GLY A 38 2.74 21.82 -7.91
C GLY A 38 1.35 21.80 -7.25
N VAL A 39 0.67 20.66 -7.35
CA VAL A 39 -0.69 20.47 -6.85
C VAL A 39 -0.80 20.71 -5.34
N LEU A 40 0.13 20.20 -4.55
CA LEU A 40 0.21 20.39 -3.10
C LEU A 40 1.64 20.78 -2.69
N PRO A 41 2.02 22.06 -2.78
CA PRO A 41 3.38 22.49 -2.49
C PRO A 41 3.79 22.15 -1.06
N VAL A 42 4.96 21.50 -0.91
CA VAL A 42 5.42 20.98 0.39
C VAL A 42 5.78 22.08 1.37
N ARG A 43 6.23 23.23 0.88
CA ARG A 43 6.52 24.42 1.70
C ARG A 43 5.35 24.91 2.55
N LEU A 44 4.11 24.51 2.21
CA LEU A 44 2.91 24.85 2.99
C LEU A 44 2.79 24.02 4.28
N VAL A 45 3.43 22.84 4.32
CA VAL A 45 3.36 21.88 5.42
C VAL A 45 4.71 21.74 6.13
N GLU A 46 5.79 22.27 5.54
CA GLU A 46 7.10 22.26 6.15
C GLU A 46 7.09 22.99 7.51
N PRO A 47 7.45 22.31 8.61
CA PRO A 47 7.51 22.94 9.92
C PRO A 47 8.62 23.98 9.92
N ARG A 48 8.28 25.24 10.22
CA ARG A 48 9.28 26.31 10.41
C ARG A 48 10.24 25.90 11.52
N VAL A 49 11.49 25.60 11.13
CA VAL A 49 12.52 25.14 12.06
C VAL A 49 13.00 26.33 12.89
N ASN A 50 12.60 26.40 14.15
CA ASN A 50 13.24 27.31 15.10
C ASN A 50 14.63 26.76 15.44
N GLY A 51 15.69 27.44 14.99
CA GLY A 51 17.10 27.04 15.14
C GLY A 51 17.58 26.82 16.58
N SER A 52 16.78 27.17 17.58
CA SER A 52 17.11 27.07 19.01
C SER A 52 16.76 25.73 19.67
N ARG A 53 16.01 24.82 19.01
CA ARG A 53 15.63 23.53 19.62
C ARG A 53 16.70 22.45 19.40
N PRO A 54 16.99 21.59 20.39
CA PRO A 54 17.90 20.46 20.21
C PRO A 54 17.38 19.49 19.13
N VAL A 55 18.30 18.87 18.39
CA VAL A 55 17.99 18.01 17.23
C VAL A 55 17.06 16.85 17.60
N LEU A 56 17.24 16.27 18.79
CA LEU A 56 16.41 15.15 19.26
C LEU A 56 14.94 15.57 19.42
N GLU A 57 14.68 16.73 20.02
CA GLU A 57 13.31 17.26 20.14
C GLU A 57 12.69 17.59 18.78
N GLN A 58 13.49 18.05 17.82
CA GLN A 58 13.04 18.30 16.46
C GLN A 58 12.60 17.01 15.77
N ILE A 59 13.41 15.94 15.86
CA ILE A 59 13.09 14.63 15.31
C ILE A 59 11.82 14.04 15.96
N HIS A 60 11.69 14.16 17.28
CA HIS A 60 10.48 13.70 17.97
C HIS A 60 9.22 14.48 17.59
N ALA A 61 9.35 15.80 17.39
CA ALA A 61 8.23 16.64 16.99
C ALA A 61 7.82 16.38 15.54
N HIS A 62 8.79 16.29 14.63
CA HIS A 62 8.61 16.10 13.19
C HIS A 62 9.62 15.06 12.67
N PRO A 63 9.23 13.77 12.59
CA PRO A 63 10.14 12.69 12.19
C PRO A 63 10.33 12.67 10.66
N SER A 64 10.85 13.76 10.12
CA SER A 64 11.23 13.91 8.73
C SER A 64 12.63 14.50 8.64
N LEU A 65 13.42 14.10 7.66
CA LEU A 65 14.74 14.66 7.39
C LEU A 65 14.68 15.95 6.56
N LEU A 66 13.48 16.40 6.15
CA LEU A 66 13.33 17.56 5.27
C LEU A 66 13.84 18.87 5.89
N TRP A 67 13.82 18.99 7.23
CA TRP A 67 14.38 20.14 7.95
C TRP A 67 15.90 20.32 7.76
N LEU A 68 16.61 19.32 7.23
CA LEU A 68 18.02 19.45 6.83
C LEU A 68 18.18 20.18 5.49
N GLY A 69 17.14 20.22 4.65
CA GLY A 69 17.16 20.86 3.33
C GLY A 69 17.63 22.30 3.37
N PRO A 70 17.00 23.18 4.18
CA PRO A 70 17.43 24.57 4.33
C PRO A 70 18.87 24.73 4.83
N ARG A 71 19.37 23.79 5.66
CA ARG A 71 20.77 23.81 6.15
C ARG A 71 21.77 23.46 5.05
N LEU A 72 21.34 22.72 4.03
CA LEU A 72 22.11 22.39 2.84
C LEU A 72 21.92 23.42 1.72
N GLY A 73 21.14 24.49 1.94
CA GLY A 73 20.79 25.47 0.92
C GLY A 73 19.83 24.94 -0.16
N LEU A 74 19.10 23.85 0.14
CA LEU A 74 18.14 23.24 -0.76
C LEU A 74 16.73 23.74 -0.46
N ASP A 75 15.97 24.00 -1.53
CA ASP A 75 14.53 24.23 -1.41
C ASP A 75 13.79 22.92 -1.03
N ALA A 76 12.56 23.03 -0.51
CA ALA A 76 11.76 21.89 -0.06
C ALA A 76 11.56 20.82 -1.16
N GLN A 77 11.35 21.26 -2.41
CA GLN A 77 11.26 20.36 -3.56
C GLN A 77 12.57 19.59 -3.78
N GLN A 78 13.69 20.32 -3.85
CA GLN A 78 15.02 19.74 -4.08
C GLN A 78 15.43 18.79 -2.95
N ALA A 79 15.07 19.11 -1.71
CA ALA A 79 15.29 18.25 -0.56
C ALA A 79 14.52 16.92 -0.72
N MET A 80 13.24 16.94 -1.14
CA MET A 80 12.49 15.70 -1.41
C MET A 80 13.08 14.91 -2.58
N GLU A 81 13.48 15.57 -3.66
CA GLU A 81 14.14 14.95 -4.81
C GLU A 81 15.44 14.26 -4.38
N LEU A 82 16.26 14.93 -3.56
CA LEU A 82 17.49 14.37 -3.02
C LEU A 82 17.23 13.15 -2.13
N LEU A 83 16.22 13.21 -1.24
CA LEU A 83 15.85 12.06 -0.40
C LEU A 83 15.41 10.86 -1.27
N CYS A 84 14.65 11.10 -2.34
CA CYS A 84 14.25 10.06 -3.29
C CYS A 84 15.44 9.49 -4.07
N LEU A 85 16.33 10.33 -4.59
CA LEU A 85 17.52 9.87 -5.32
C LEU A 85 18.46 9.08 -4.40
N ALA A 86 18.73 9.58 -3.19
CA ALA A 86 19.54 8.88 -2.20
C ALA A 86 18.91 7.53 -1.84
N GLY A 87 17.60 7.49 -1.60
CA GLY A 87 16.85 6.28 -1.33
C GLY A 87 16.90 5.27 -2.47
N ALA A 88 16.68 5.73 -3.71
CA ALA A 88 16.72 4.89 -4.91
C ALA A 88 18.13 4.31 -5.16
N LEU A 89 19.19 5.12 -5.04
CA LEU A 89 20.57 4.68 -5.21
C LEU A 89 20.99 3.70 -4.11
N LEU A 90 20.63 3.96 -2.85
CA LEU A 90 20.92 3.07 -1.74
C LEU A 90 20.18 1.74 -1.87
N ALA A 91 18.93 1.77 -2.31
CA ALA A 91 18.11 0.59 -2.56
C ALA A 91 18.63 -0.23 -3.76
N LEU A 92 19.04 0.44 -4.85
CA LEU A 92 19.70 -0.19 -5.99
C LEU A 92 21.02 -0.85 -5.55
N GLY A 93 21.82 -0.16 -4.74
CA GLY A 93 23.03 -0.70 -4.14
C GLY A 93 22.75 -1.98 -3.34
N ALA A 94 21.74 -1.97 -2.47
CA ALA A 94 21.32 -3.15 -1.72
C ALA A 94 20.77 -4.28 -2.62
N ALA A 95 20.12 -3.96 -3.73
CA ALA A 95 19.64 -4.96 -4.69
C ALA A 95 20.81 -5.65 -5.42
N LEU A 96 21.80 -4.88 -5.87
CA LEU A 96 22.94 -5.37 -6.66
C LEU A 96 24.07 -5.98 -5.81
N LEU A 97 24.33 -5.44 -4.62
CA LEU A 97 25.45 -5.81 -3.77
C LEU A 97 24.96 -6.45 -2.47
N GLU A 98 25.22 -7.75 -2.30
CA GLU A 98 24.87 -8.47 -1.06
C GLU A 98 25.42 -7.82 0.24
N PRO A 99 26.64 -7.25 0.28
CA PRO A 99 27.14 -6.58 1.48
C PRO A 99 26.32 -5.36 1.93
N LEU A 100 25.58 -4.72 1.00
CA LEU A 100 24.73 -3.57 1.31
C LEU A 100 23.34 -3.99 1.84
N ARG A 101 23.02 -5.29 1.88
CA ARG A 101 21.79 -5.81 2.50
C ARG A 101 21.95 -5.91 4.01
N ASP A 102 22.24 -4.78 4.63
CA ASP A 102 22.53 -4.62 6.05
C ASP A 102 21.39 -3.88 6.76
N SER A 103 21.23 -4.15 8.05
CA SER A 103 20.26 -3.53 8.96
C SER A 103 20.32 -2.01 8.92
N LEU A 104 21.53 -1.43 8.92
CA LEU A 104 21.71 0.02 8.87
C LEU A 104 21.23 0.60 7.53
N VAL A 105 21.49 -0.10 6.43
CA VAL A 105 21.06 0.33 5.10
C VAL A 105 19.53 0.33 5.01
N PHE A 106 18.87 -0.74 5.45
CA PHE A 106 17.41 -0.80 5.46
C PHE A 106 16.78 0.19 6.45
N PHE A 107 17.43 0.46 7.59
CA PHE A 107 16.99 1.51 8.51
C PHE A 107 17.09 2.90 7.87
N CYS A 108 18.17 3.20 7.14
CA CYS A 108 18.30 4.43 6.37
C CYS A 108 17.21 4.53 5.29
N LEU A 109 16.97 3.48 4.51
CA LEU A 109 15.89 3.44 3.51
C LEU A 109 14.51 3.71 4.15
N TRP A 110 14.24 3.09 5.30
CA TRP A 110 13.03 3.32 6.07
C TRP A 110 12.91 4.78 6.54
N ALA A 111 13.98 5.35 7.11
CA ALA A 111 13.99 6.74 7.59
C ALA A 111 13.81 7.77 6.47
N LEU A 112 14.44 7.53 5.30
CA LEU A 112 14.26 8.36 4.11
C LEU A 112 12.81 8.31 3.62
N TYR A 113 12.20 7.12 3.57
CA TYR A 113 10.82 6.97 3.12
C TYR A 113 9.81 7.55 4.14
N LEU A 114 10.05 7.35 5.44
CA LEU A 114 9.26 7.95 6.51
C LEU A 114 9.25 9.47 6.39
N SER A 115 10.41 10.06 6.10
CA SER A 115 10.56 11.49 5.94
C SER A 115 9.66 12.07 4.85
N LEU A 116 9.55 11.35 3.72
CA LEU A 116 8.66 11.71 2.62
C LEU A 116 7.19 11.52 3.02
N CYS A 117 6.84 10.42 3.68
CA CYS A 117 5.46 10.15 4.13
C CYS A 117 4.93 11.15 5.17
N GLN A 118 5.79 11.80 5.96
CA GLN A 118 5.37 12.85 6.89
C GLN A 118 4.89 14.12 6.18
N VAL A 119 5.54 14.49 5.07
CA VAL A 119 5.28 15.73 4.34
C VAL A 119 4.42 15.53 3.09
N GLY A 120 4.22 14.29 2.67
CA GLY A 120 3.55 13.92 1.43
C GLY A 120 2.03 13.98 1.40
N GLN A 121 1.41 14.60 2.42
CA GLN A 121 -0.03 14.95 2.46
C GLN A 121 -0.94 13.81 1.95
N ASP A 122 -1.90 14.10 1.07
CA ASP A 122 -2.90 13.12 0.60
C ASP A 122 -2.32 12.07 -0.36
N PHE A 123 -1.23 12.39 -1.06
CA PHE A 123 -0.63 11.51 -2.06
C PHE A 123 0.34 10.47 -1.47
N LEU A 124 0.66 10.50 -0.16
CA LEU A 124 1.52 9.50 0.55
C LEU A 124 0.83 8.90 1.79
N ARG A 125 -0.51 8.84 1.77
CA ARG A 125 -1.36 8.27 2.83
C ARG A 125 -2.04 6.97 2.42
N PHE A 126 -1.57 6.32 1.36
CA PHE A 126 -2.17 5.07 0.88
C PHE A 126 -1.75 3.87 1.73
N GLN A 127 -2.56 2.80 1.71
CA GLN A 127 -2.31 1.60 2.53
C GLN A 127 -0.96 0.92 2.22
N TRP A 128 -0.50 0.97 0.97
CA TRP A 128 0.81 0.43 0.60
C TRP A 128 1.97 1.27 1.14
N ASP A 129 1.85 2.60 1.23
CA ASP A 129 2.90 3.44 1.81
C ASP A 129 3.06 3.09 3.31
N SER A 130 1.95 2.87 4.01
CA SER A 130 1.94 2.37 5.40
C SER A 130 2.51 0.95 5.53
N LEU A 131 2.17 0.03 4.61
CA LEU A 131 2.76 -1.31 4.59
C LEU A 131 4.26 -1.29 4.32
N LEU A 132 4.75 -0.42 3.43
CA LEU A 132 6.18 -0.28 3.13
C LEU A 132 6.96 0.23 4.34
N LEU A 133 6.40 1.18 5.10
CA LEU A 133 7.03 1.65 6.34
C LEU A 133 7.12 0.54 7.39
N GLU A 134 6.03 -0.19 7.60
CA GLU A 134 5.99 -1.27 8.58
C GLU A 134 6.89 -2.44 8.16
N ALA A 135 6.77 -2.94 6.92
CA ALA A 135 7.62 -4.00 6.39
C ALA A 135 9.10 -3.56 6.31
N GLY A 136 9.35 -2.30 5.98
CA GLY A 136 10.68 -1.69 5.94
C GLY A 136 11.39 -1.68 7.29
N PHE A 137 10.68 -1.26 8.33
CA PHE A 137 11.19 -1.32 9.70
C PHE A 137 11.50 -2.76 10.13
N LEU A 138 10.60 -3.71 9.82
CA LEU A 138 10.86 -5.13 10.05
C LEU A 138 12.07 -5.64 9.26
N THR A 139 12.28 -5.14 8.05
CA THR A 139 13.43 -5.50 7.20
C THR A 139 14.74 -5.07 7.85
N ALA A 140 14.77 -3.89 8.47
CA ALA A 140 15.92 -3.45 9.26
C ALA A 140 16.22 -4.40 10.43
N LEU A 141 15.20 -4.97 11.09
CA LEU A 141 15.39 -5.97 12.16
C LEU A 141 15.81 -7.35 11.62
N VAL A 142 15.32 -7.74 10.45
CA VAL A 142 15.63 -9.03 9.81
C VAL A 142 17.03 -9.05 9.19
N ALA A 143 17.52 -7.89 8.74
CA ALA A 143 18.77 -7.78 8.03
C ALA A 143 20.00 -7.99 8.95
N PRO A 144 21.10 -8.54 8.41
CA PRO A 144 22.40 -8.59 9.07
C PRO A 144 22.86 -7.28 9.70
N LEU A 145 23.55 -7.34 10.84
CA LEU A 145 24.45 -6.28 11.31
C LEU A 145 25.90 -6.64 10.94
N ASN A 146 26.20 -6.63 9.63
CA ASN A 146 27.51 -6.94 9.07
C ASN A 146 28.49 -5.76 9.13
N LEU A 147 28.02 -4.51 9.07
CA LEU A 147 28.87 -3.31 9.12
C LEU A 147 29.70 -3.22 10.42
N LEU A 148 29.23 -3.87 11.50
CA LEU A 148 29.95 -3.99 12.78
C LEU A 148 30.80 -5.29 12.89
N ARG A 149 30.91 -6.09 11.81
CA ARG A 149 31.69 -7.34 11.70
C ARG A 149 31.59 -8.27 12.91
N CYS A 150 30.37 -8.61 13.34
CA CYS A 150 30.17 -9.57 14.43
C CYS A 150 29.25 -10.74 14.03
N ALA A 151 29.83 -11.94 14.08
CA ALA A 151 29.22 -13.27 14.07
C ALA A 151 28.67 -13.87 12.76
N THR A 152 29.05 -15.14 12.54
CA THR A 152 28.62 -16.06 11.46
C THR A 152 27.38 -16.89 11.81
N PHE A 153 26.98 -16.94 13.10
CA PHE A 153 25.82 -17.71 13.58
C PHE A 153 24.76 -16.79 14.18
N ARG A 154 23.52 -16.87 13.68
CA ARG A 154 22.43 -15.94 14.03
C ARG A 154 21.17 -16.69 14.42
N HIS A 155 21.11 -17.10 15.68
CA HIS A 155 19.95 -17.81 16.21
C HIS A 155 18.68 -16.93 16.34
N HIS A 156 18.79 -15.60 16.23
CA HIS A 156 17.67 -14.65 16.30
C HIS A 156 16.89 -14.51 14.98
N ASP A 157 17.39 -15.05 13.86
CA ASP A 157 16.74 -14.92 12.54
C ASP A 157 15.28 -15.44 12.55
N ALA A 158 15.01 -16.51 13.31
CA ALA A 158 13.67 -17.07 13.42
C ALA A 158 12.68 -16.11 14.10
N VAL A 159 13.16 -15.35 15.09
CA VAL A 159 12.35 -14.40 15.87
C VAL A 159 12.00 -13.17 15.03
N THR A 160 12.96 -12.60 14.32
CA THR A 160 12.72 -11.41 13.49
C THR A 160 11.87 -11.74 12.26
N PHE A 161 12.09 -12.90 11.64
CA PHE A 161 11.29 -13.35 10.49
C PHE A 161 9.86 -13.77 10.89
N TRP A 162 9.64 -14.13 12.16
CA TRP A 162 8.30 -14.32 12.71
C TRP A 162 7.47 -13.01 12.65
N LEU A 163 8.08 -11.83 12.84
CA LEU A 163 7.36 -10.56 12.73
C LEU A 163 6.84 -10.31 11.32
N ALA A 164 7.62 -10.65 10.28
CA ALA A 164 7.17 -10.56 8.89
C ALA A 164 5.96 -11.47 8.63
N ARG A 165 5.95 -12.66 9.23
CA ARG A 165 4.80 -13.57 9.19
C ARG A 165 3.58 -13.01 9.92
N TRP A 166 3.78 -12.39 11.07
CA TRP A 166 2.72 -11.72 11.81
C TRP A 166 2.15 -10.51 11.07
N LEU A 167 2.99 -9.74 10.37
CA LEU A 167 2.54 -8.68 9.48
C LEU A 167 1.71 -9.23 8.32
N LEU A 168 2.17 -10.29 7.65
CA LEU A 168 1.40 -10.97 6.59
C LEU A 168 0.04 -11.42 7.09
N PHE A 169 -0.01 -12.04 8.28
CA PHE A 169 -1.26 -12.45 8.93
C PHE A 169 -2.19 -11.25 9.14
N ARG A 170 -1.71 -10.16 9.74
CA ARG A 170 -2.55 -8.98 9.99
C ARG A 170 -3.05 -8.32 8.71
N LEU A 171 -2.22 -8.28 7.67
CA LEU A 171 -2.59 -7.74 6.37
C LEU A 171 -3.73 -8.54 5.73
N THR A 172 -3.59 -9.87 5.65
CA THR A 172 -4.56 -10.73 4.97
C THR A 172 -5.82 -10.94 5.80
N PHE A 173 -5.65 -11.31 7.07
CA PHE A 173 -6.77 -11.51 8.01
C PHE A 173 -7.54 -10.22 8.27
N GLY A 174 -6.84 -9.11 8.51
CA GLY A 174 -7.48 -7.82 8.73
C GLY A 174 -8.32 -7.39 7.53
N SER A 175 -7.77 -7.51 6.31
CA SER A 175 -8.50 -7.17 5.08
C SER A 175 -9.75 -8.05 4.89
N GLY A 176 -9.63 -9.38 5.10
CA GLY A 176 -10.77 -10.29 4.98
C GLY A 176 -11.87 -10.03 6.01
N VAL A 177 -11.50 -9.82 7.27
CA VAL A 177 -12.46 -9.48 8.34
C VAL A 177 -13.14 -8.14 8.05
N ALA A 178 -12.39 -7.13 7.61
CA ALA A 178 -12.94 -5.81 7.32
C ALA A 178 -14.02 -5.84 6.22
N LYS A 179 -13.92 -6.74 5.23
CA LYS A 179 -14.92 -6.93 4.17
C LYS A 179 -16.28 -7.37 4.70
N LEU A 180 -16.31 -8.32 5.63
CA LEU A 180 -17.55 -8.79 6.24
C LEU A 180 -18.05 -7.86 7.37
N ALA A 181 -17.12 -7.30 8.15
CA ALA A 181 -17.41 -6.35 9.23
C ALA A 181 -17.95 -5.00 8.73
N SER A 182 -17.76 -4.66 7.45
CA SER A 182 -18.30 -3.43 6.87
C SER A 182 -19.82 -3.45 6.68
N HIS A 183 -20.46 -4.61 6.81
CA HIS A 183 -21.87 -4.87 6.52
C HIS A 183 -22.28 -4.55 5.07
N CYS A 184 -21.33 -4.57 4.14
CA CYS A 184 -21.61 -4.32 2.73
C CYS A 184 -22.46 -5.45 2.11
N PRO A 185 -23.60 -5.13 1.46
CA PRO A 185 -24.47 -6.14 0.85
C PRO A 185 -23.77 -7.02 -0.19
N SER A 186 -22.82 -6.49 -0.96
CA SER A 186 -22.11 -7.25 -2.00
C SER A 186 -21.21 -8.34 -1.44
N TRP A 187 -20.56 -8.09 -0.29
CA TRP A 187 -19.74 -9.12 0.38
C TRP A 187 -20.61 -10.22 0.99
N TRP A 188 -21.73 -9.85 1.63
CA TRP A 188 -22.68 -10.80 2.21
C TRP A 188 -23.51 -11.56 1.17
N GLY A 189 -23.81 -10.94 0.03
CA GLY A 189 -24.47 -11.55 -1.12
C GLY A 189 -23.54 -12.34 -2.05
N LEU A 190 -22.24 -12.39 -1.74
CA LEU A 190 -21.18 -13.05 -2.51
C LEU A 190 -20.99 -12.51 -3.94
N THR A 191 -21.51 -11.33 -4.25
CA THR A 191 -21.40 -10.68 -5.56
C THR A 191 -20.27 -9.65 -5.64
N ALA A 192 -19.46 -9.49 -4.59
CA ALA A 192 -18.41 -8.48 -4.56
C ALA A 192 -17.42 -8.59 -5.72
N VAL A 193 -17.00 -9.81 -6.09
CA VAL A 193 -16.07 -10.02 -7.22
C VAL A 193 -16.70 -9.64 -8.56
N ASN A 194 -18.03 -9.66 -8.69
CA ASN A 194 -18.74 -9.17 -9.88
C ASN A 194 -18.57 -7.66 -10.11
N HIS A 195 -18.17 -6.90 -9.09
CA HIS A 195 -17.95 -5.46 -9.21
C HIS A 195 -16.49 -5.07 -8.95
N MET A 196 -15.75 -5.92 -8.25
CA MET A 196 -14.39 -5.63 -7.77
C MET A 196 -13.45 -5.20 -8.89
N PHE A 197 -13.43 -5.93 -10.01
CA PHE A 197 -12.51 -5.70 -11.12
C PHE A 197 -12.77 -4.39 -11.88
N GLU A 198 -14.04 -3.98 -11.97
CA GLU A 198 -14.46 -2.71 -12.59
C GLU A 198 -14.20 -1.51 -11.66
N ALA A 199 -14.40 -1.71 -10.35
CA ALA A 199 -14.27 -0.70 -9.33
C ALA A 199 -12.83 -0.36 -8.92
N GLN A 200 -11.83 -1.17 -9.31
CA GLN A 200 -10.42 -0.95 -8.97
C GLN A 200 -9.93 0.41 -9.45
N GLY A 201 -9.24 1.21 -8.63
CA GLY A 201 -8.76 2.53 -9.04
C GLY A 201 -8.00 2.53 -10.38
N ILE A 202 -7.20 1.50 -10.64
CA ILE A 202 -6.56 1.24 -11.93
C ILE A 202 -6.75 -0.24 -12.27
N PRO A 203 -7.67 -0.61 -13.17
CA PRO A 203 -7.88 -2.01 -13.51
C PRO A 203 -6.73 -2.58 -14.34
N LEU A 204 -6.58 -3.91 -14.33
CA LEU A 204 -5.67 -4.63 -15.21
C LEU A 204 -6.37 -5.01 -16.52
N PRO A 205 -5.63 -5.26 -17.62
CA PRO A 205 -6.24 -5.67 -18.88
C PRO A 205 -7.14 -6.91 -18.73
N TRP A 206 -6.75 -7.84 -17.85
CA TRP A 206 -7.52 -9.05 -17.58
C TRP A 206 -8.72 -8.88 -16.65
N SER A 207 -8.88 -7.71 -16.01
CA SER A 207 -10.09 -7.37 -15.28
C SER A 207 -11.32 -7.48 -16.19
N TRP A 208 -11.21 -7.03 -17.45
CA TRP A 208 -12.29 -7.15 -18.43
C TRP A 208 -12.60 -8.62 -18.74
N PHE A 209 -11.59 -9.47 -18.98
CA PHE A 209 -11.80 -10.89 -19.29
C PHE A 209 -12.45 -11.65 -18.14
N ILE A 210 -12.05 -11.37 -16.90
CA ILE A 210 -12.65 -12.01 -15.72
C ILE A 210 -14.11 -11.58 -15.57
N GLN A 211 -14.43 -10.32 -15.87
CA GLN A 211 -15.79 -9.81 -15.81
C GLN A 211 -16.75 -10.52 -16.78
N GLN A 212 -16.25 -11.12 -17.86
CA GLN A 212 -17.07 -11.89 -18.81
C GLN A 212 -17.45 -13.28 -18.28
N LEU A 213 -16.88 -13.73 -17.15
CA LEU A 213 -17.19 -15.04 -16.60
C LEU A 213 -18.63 -15.08 -16.07
N PRO A 214 -19.30 -16.25 -16.10
CA PRO A 214 -20.65 -16.38 -15.57
C PRO A 214 -20.76 -15.99 -14.10
N ASP A 215 -21.90 -15.44 -13.72
CA ASP A 215 -22.14 -14.94 -12.35
C ASP A 215 -21.84 -15.99 -11.25
N TRP A 216 -22.16 -17.26 -11.49
CA TRP A 216 -21.89 -18.33 -10.52
C TRP A 216 -20.38 -18.51 -10.28
N TYR A 217 -19.56 -18.31 -11.31
CA TYR A 217 -18.10 -18.41 -11.20
C TYR A 217 -17.52 -17.22 -10.42
N LEU A 218 -18.02 -16.01 -10.69
CA LEU A 218 -17.62 -14.80 -9.95
C LEU A 218 -18.03 -14.88 -8.48
N LYS A 219 -19.23 -15.42 -8.18
CA LYS A 219 -19.65 -15.68 -6.80
C LYS A 219 -18.74 -16.68 -6.08
N LEU A 220 -18.32 -17.75 -6.77
CA LEU A 220 -17.30 -18.66 -6.25
C LEU A 220 -15.94 -17.97 -6.05
N GLY A 221 -15.58 -17.03 -6.93
CA GLY A 221 -14.43 -16.15 -6.75
C GLY A 221 -14.49 -15.36 -5.44
N THR A 222 -15.65 -14.78 -5.12
CA THR A 222 -15.87 -14.08 -3.83
C THR A 222 -15.66 -15.00 -2.65
N VAL A 223 -16.20 -16.23 -2.71
CA VAL A 223 -15.99 -17.26 -1.67
C VAL A 223 -14.50 -17.60 -1.54
N GLY A 224 -13.81 -17.87 -2.65
CA GLY A 224 -12.38 -18.19 -2.66
C GLY A 224 -11.52 -17.07 -2.07
N LEU A 225 -11.85 -15.82 -2.37
CA LEU A 225 -11.18 -14.65 -1.81
C LEU A 225 -11.37 -14.55 -0.29
N LEU A 226 -12.61 -14.67 0.20
CA LEU A 226 -12.91 -14.63 1.63
C LEU A 226 -12.27 -15.80 2.39
N VAL A 227 -12.29 -17.02 1.84
CA VAL A 227 -11.60 -18.18 2.43
C VAL A 227 -10.10 -17.93 2.51
N THR A 228 -9.52 -17.37 1.44
CA THR A 228 -8.08 -17.08 1.40
C THR A 228 -7.67 -15.99 2.39
N GLU A 229 -8.53 -15.00 2.61
CA GLU A 229 -8.21 -13.91 3.52
C GLU A 229 -8.58 -14.20 4.97
N ILE A 230 -9.52 -15.10 5.27
CA ILE A 230 -9.97 -15.36 6.65
C ILE A 230 -9.49 -16.73 7.17
N ALA A 231 -9.62 -17.79 6.38
CA ALA A 231 -9.36 -19.17 6.84
C ALA A 231 -7.92 -19.63 6.61
N VAL A 232 -7.24 -19.10 5.58
CA VAL A 232 -5.84 -19.45 5.28
C VAL A 232 -4.83 -18.78 6.25
N PRO A 233 -4.98 -17.53 6.72
CA PRO A 233 -3.96 -16.90 7.56
C PRO A 233 -3.61 -17.65 8.86
N PRO A 234 -4.54 -18.29 9.58
CA PRO A 234 -4.18 -19.16 10.72
C PRO A 234 -3.17 -20.25 10.36
N LEU A 235 -3.15 -20.74 9.12
CA LEU A 235 -2.19 -21.75 8.65
C LEU A 235 -0.75 -21.24 8.61
N TYR A 236 -0.53 -19.93 8.59
CA TYR A 236 0.82 -19.36 8.59
C TYR A 236 1.62 -19.80 9.83
N PHE A 237 0.93 -19.95 10.97
CA PHE A 237 1.51 -20.37 12.24
C PHE A 237 1.44 -21.88 12.48
N ALA A 238 0.92 -22.66 11.51
CA ALA A 238 0.83 -24.11 11.65
C ALA A 238 2.25 -24.73 11.71
N PRO A 239 2.51 -25.67 12.64
CA PRO A 239 3.81 -26.35 12.72
C PRO A 239 4.06 -27.30 11.53
N ILE A 240 3.02 -27.59 10.75
CA ILE A 240 3.05 -28.52 9.61
C ILE A 240 3.53 -27.78 8.35
N ARG A 241 4.68 -28.22 7.81
CA ARG A 241 5.32 -27.59 6.62
C ARG A 241 4.40 -27.51 5.41
N SER A 242 3.66 -28.58 5.10
CA SER A 242 2.79 -28.61 3.90
C SER A 242 1.68 -27.56 3.96
N LEU A 243 1.14 -27.26 5.15
CA LEU A 243 0.11 -26.23 5.32
C LEU A 243 0.66 -24.83 5.04
N ARG A 244 1.87 -24.53 5.51
CA ARG A 244 2.53 -23.25 5.24
C ARG A 244 2.89 -23.07 3.77
N LEU A 245 3.35 -24.12 3.11
CA LEU A 245 3.61 -24.09 1.66
C LEU A 245 2.32 -23.92 0.85
N ALA A 246 1.23 -24.60 1.22
CA ALA A 246 -0.07 -24.40 0.58
C ALA A 246 -0.53 -22.95 0.74
N ALA A 247 -0.43 -22.40 1.95
CA ALA A 247 -0.76 -21.02 2.24
C ALA A 247 0.09 -20.03 1.42
N PHE A 248 1.38 -20.30 1.25
CA PHE A 248 2.26 -19.52 0.35
C PHE A 248 1.72 -19.49 -1.08
N TYR A 249 1.45 -20.64 -1.70
CA TYR A 249 0.99 -20.69 -3.09
C TYR A 249 -0.37 -20.01 -3.29
N ILE A 250 -1.30 -20.19 -2.34
CA ILE A 250 -2.60 -19.53 -2.38
C ILE A 250 -2.43 -18.01 -2.33
N GLN A 251 -1.53 -17.49 -1.48
CA GLN A 251 -1.25 -16.05 -1.39
C GLN A 251 -0.59 -15.48 -2.65
N VAL A 252 0.30 -16.24 -3.30
CA VAL A 252 0.88 -15.83 -4.59
C VAL A 252 -0.20 -15.66 -5.66
N CYS A 253 -1.22 -16.53 -5.70
CA CYS A 253 -2.32 -16.39 -6.66
C CYS A 253 -3.13 -15.10 -6.47
N LEU A 254 -3.29 -14.60 -5.23
CA LEU A 254 -4.02 -13.36 -4.97
C LEU A 254 -3.34 -12.12 -5.57
N MET A 255 -2.04 -12.16 -5.82
CA MET A 255 -1.30 -11.00 -6.32
C MET A 255 -1.73 -10.52 -7.70
N PHE A 256 -2.31 -11.41 -8.51
CA PHE A 256 -2.71 -11.11 -9.88
C PHE A 256 -4.11 -10.49 -9.97
N LEU A 257 -4.76 -10.20 -8.83
CA LEU A 257 -6.13 -9.70 -8.81
C LEU A 257 -6.26 -8.21 -9.16
N GLY A 258 -5.24 -7.37 -8.99
CA GLY A 258 -5.37 -5.93 -9.30
C GLY A 258 -4.08 -5.10 -9.19
N ASN A 259 -4.07 -3.92 -9.83
CA ASN A 259 -2.96 -2.97 -9.75
C ASN A 259 -3.06 -2.13 -8.47
N TYR A 260 -2.58 -2.64 -7.34
CA TYR A 260 -2.53 -1.89 -6.08
C TYR A 260 -1.13 -1.32 -5.82
N GLY A 261 -0.51 -0.77 -6.85
CA GLY A 261 0.88 -0.28 -6.78
C GLY A 261 1.87 -1.37 -6.45
N PHE A 262 2.70 -1.11 -5.45
CA PHE A 262 3.66 -2.07 -4.93
C PHE A 262 3.10 -2.95 -3.78
N LEU A 263 1.80 -2.84 -3.45
CA LEU A 263 1.16 -3.71 -2.45
C LEU A 263 1.30 -5.20 -2.79
N PRO A 264 1.04 -5.67 -4.04
CA PRO A 264 1.18 -7.09 -4.35
C PRO A 264 2.62 -7.57 -4.18
N LEU A 265 3.60 -6.74 -4.56
CA LEU A 265 5.03 -7.05 -4.39
C LEU A 265 5.43 -7.13 -2.91
N LEU A 266 4.91 -6.25 -2.07
CA LEU A 266 5.11 -6.31 -0.62
C LEU A 266 4.50 -7.58 -0.01
N SER A 267 3.26 -7.91 -0.39
CA SER A 267 2.62 -9.15 0.03
C SER A 267 3.46 -10.37 -0.37
N LEU A 268 4.00 -10.39 -1.61
CA LEU A 268 4.92 -11.45 -2.05
C LEU A 268 6.16 -11.53 -1.18
N ALA A 269 6.82 -10.39 -0.93
CA ALA A 269 8.01 -10.35 -0.08
C ALA A 269 7.69 -10.94 1.30
N LEU A 270 6.56 -10.58 1.90
CA LEU A 270 6.15 -11.11 3.20
C LEU A 270 5.83 -12.61 3.17
N THR A 271 5.36 -13.17 2.05
CA THR A 271 5.12 -14.63 1.94
C THR A 271 6.41 -15.46 1.99
N PHE A 272 7.59 -14.88 1.76
CA PHE A 272 8.86 -15.57 2.04
C PHE A 272 8.94 -16.02 3.50
N SER A 273 8.27 -15.36 4.45
CA SER A 273 8.17 -15.78 5.85
C SER A 273 7.53 -17.16 6.08
N LEU A 274 6.86 -17.71 5.06
CA LEU A 274 6.21 -19.03 5.06
C LEU A 274 7.11 -20.14 4.47
N LEU A 275 8.17 -19.76 3.75
CA LEU A 275 9.10 -20.68 3.09
C LEU A 275 10.27 -21.07 3.99
N ASP A 276 10.95 -22.15 3.62
CA ASP A 276 12.21 -22.60 4.21
C ASP A 276 13.28 -22.84 3.13
N ASP A 277 14.55 -22.82 3.54
CA ASP A 277 15.70 -22.90 2.61
C ASP A 277 15.68 -24.17 1.75
N ASP A 278 15.15 -25.27 2.28
CA ASP A 278 14.92 -26.54 1.55
C ASP A 278 14.01 -26.36 0.33
N HIS A 279 12.96 -25.53 0.44
CA HIS A 279 12.02 -25.31 -0.66
C HIS A 279 12.63 -24.45 -1.76
N ILE A 280 13.36 -23.41 -1.36
CA ILE A 280 14.00 -22.48 -2.29
C ILE A 280 15.18 -23.16 -3.00
N SER A 281 15.99 -23.93 -2.29
CA SER A 281 17.07 -24.72 -2.89
C SER A 281 16.55 -25.73 -3.92
N TYR A 282 15.37 -26.31 -3.70
CA TYR A 282 14.69 -27.12 -4.71
C TYR A 282 14.30 -26.31 -5.95
N TRP A 283 13.73 -25.10 -5.80
CA TRP A 283 13.43 -24.22 -6.94
C TRP A 283 14.67 -23.80 -7.72
N LEU A 284 15.78 -23.58 -7.03
CA LEU A 284 17.07 -23.26 -7.64
C LEU A 284 17.74 -24.49 -8.29
N GLY A 285 17.12 -25.67 -8.27
CA GLY A 285 17.65 -26.89 -8.91
C GLY A 285 18.73 -27.63 -8.10
N HIS A 286 18.97 -27.22 -6.85
CA HIS A 286 20.02 -27.77 -5.99
C HIS A 286 19.50 -28.80 -4.96
N GLY A 287 18.20 -29.08 -4.92
CA GLY A 287 17.54 -29.91 -3.91
C GLY A 287 16.90 -31.19 -4.42
N LYS A 288 16.81 -32.23 -3.57
CA LYS A 288 16.03 -33.45 -3.86
C LYS A 288 14.53 -33.17 -3.69
N LYS A 289 13.71 -33.65 -4.64
CA LYS A 289 12.23 -33.54 -4.59
C LYS A 289 11.68 -34.30 -3.37
N LYS A 290 11.42 -33.60 -2.26
CA LYS A 290 10.63 -34.17 -1.16
C LYS A 290 9.16 -34.21 -1.59
N ARG A 291 8.49 -35.35 -1.40
CA ARG A 291 7.08 -35.54 -1.78
C ARG A 291 6.19 -34.73 -0.84
N THR A 292 5.93 -33.48 -1.19
CA THR A 292 4.92 -32.67 -0.49
C THR A 292 3.55 -33.22 -0.88
N LYS A 293 2.79 -33.76 0.08
CA LYS A 293 1.39 -34.09 -0.17
C LYS A 293 0.64 -32.77 -0.42
N SER A 294 0.14 -32.59 -1.65
CA SER A 294 -0.74 -31.47 -1.98
C SER A 294 -2.02 -31.64 -1.17
N MET A 295 -2.30 -30.71 -0.26
CA MET A 295 -3.52 -30.75 0.55
C MET A 295 -4.44 -29.62 0.11
N THR A 296 -5.11 -29.84 -1.04
CA THR A 296 -6.31 -29.10 -1.44
C THR A 296 -7.46 -29.30 -0.43
N SER A 297 -7.38 -30.34 0.42
CA SER A 297 -8.43 -30.74 1.37
C SER A 297 -8.75 -29.72 2.46
N PHE A 298 -7.79 -28.91 2.93
CA PHE A 298 -8.06 -27.92 3.99
C PHE A 298 -8.84 -26.72 3.46
N SER A 299 -8.46 -26.21 2.28
CA SER A 299 -9.19 -25.12 1.64
C SER A 299 -10.62 -25.56 1.29
N SER A 300 -10.78 -26.78 0.76
CA SER A 300 -12.12 -27.31 0.50
C SER A 300 -12.93 -27.47 1.78
N TYR A 301 -12.33 -27.95 2.88
CA TYR A 301 -13.02 -28.06 4.17
C TYR A 301 -13.46 -26.69 4.71
N ALA A 302 -12.59 -25.68 4.66
CA ALA A 302 -12.93 -24.32 5.06
C ALA A 302 -14.07 -23.75 4.21
N THR A 303 -14.06 -24.00 2.90
CA THR A 303 -15.15 -23.61 1.99
C THR A 303 -16.48 -24.26 2.41
N PHE A 304 -16.50 -25.57 2.67
CA PHE A 304 -17.71 -26.28 3.10
C PHE A 304 -18.20 -25.88 4.49
N MET A 305 -17.31 -25.46 5.39
CA MET A 305 -17.68 -25.03 6.74
C MET A 305 -18.22 -23.59 6.78
N LEU A 306 -17.71 -22.70 5.93
CA LEU A 306 -18.06 -21.28 5.95
C LEU A 306 -19.18 -20.92 4.96
N PHE A 307 -19.35 -21.69 3.89
CA PHE A 307 -20.28 -21.41 2.80
C PHE A 307 -21.07 -22.66 2.40
N THR A 308 -22.35 -22.49 2.12
CA THR A 308 -23.16 -23.55 1.53
C THR A 308 -23.04 -23.48 0.00
N LEU A 309 -22.63 -24.59 -0.61
CA LEU A 309 -22.53 -24.75 -2.06
C LEU A 309 -23.58 -25.79 -2.50
N GLU A 310 -24.57 -25.36 -3.26
CA GLU A 310 -25.55 -26.25 -3.88
C GLU A 310 -25.19 -26.37 -5.37
N ILE A 311 -24.92 -27.61 -5.81
CA ILE A 311 -24.59 -27.91 -7.21
C ILE A 311 -25.89 -28.27 -7.93
N ASP A 312 -26.24 -27.46 -8.92
CA ASP A 312 -27.32 -27.76 -9.85
C ASP A 312 -26.71 -28.47 -11.06
N TRP A 313 -26.89 -29.79 -11.13
CA TRP A 313 -26.36 -30.63 -12.21
C TRP A 313 -27.05 -30.39 -13.55
N ASP A 314 -28.31 -29.95 -13.53
CA ASP A 314 -29.11 -29.72 -14.75
C ASP A 314 -28.69 -28.40 -15.40
N ALA A 315 -28.53 -27.35 -14.60
CA ALA A 315 -28.07 -26.04 -15.07
C ALA A 315 -26.54 -25.93 -15.22
N ARG A 316 -25.77 -26.92 -14.74
CA ARG A 316 -24.30 -26.84 -14.59
C ARG A 316 -23.84 -25.57 -13.85
N THR A 317 -24.61 -25.14 -12.85
CA THR A 317 -24.29 -23.95 -12.04
C THR A 317 -24.07 -24.32 -10.58
N ILE A 318 -23.32 -23.47 -9.87
CA ILE A 318 -23.08 -23.63 -8.44
C ILE A 318 -23.68 -22.41 -7.75
N THR A 319 -24.70 -22.63 -6.92
CA THR A 319 -25.23 -21.56 -6.07
C THR A 319 -24.45 -21.55 -4.75
N SER A 320 -24.02 -20.36 -4.33
CA SER A 320 -23.29 -20.15 -3.10
C SER A 320 -24.06 -19.21 -2.19
N LYS A 321 -24.13 -19.55 -0.90
CA LYS A 321 -24.72 -18.70 0.15
C LYS A 321 -23.83 -18.72 1.39
N THR A 322 -23.87 -17.64 2.16
CA THR A 322 -23.21 -17.59 3.47
C THR A 322 -23.92 -18.53 4.43
N ALA A 323 -23.18 -19.45 5.05
CA ALA A 323 -23.75 -20.42 5.99
C ALA A 323 -24.09 -19.82 7.37
N PHE A 324 -23.75 -18.55 7.59
CA PHE A 324 -23.85 -17.85 8.87
C PHE A 324 -24.49 -16.47 8.72
N THR A 325 -25.09 -15.97 9.81
CA THR A 325 -25.69 -14.63 9.89
C THR A 325 -24.68 -13.57 10.32
N GLN A 326 -25.01 -12.28 10.12
CA GLN A 326 -24.16 -11.17 10.56
C GLN A 326 -23.88 -11.21 12.07
N GLN A 327 -24.87 -11.57 12.88
CA GLN A 327 -24.71 -11.70 14.33
C GLN A 327 -23.81 -12.89 14.69
N GLN A 328 -23.97 -14.02 14.00
CA GLN A 328 -23.09 -15.19 14.17
C GLN A 328 -21.64 -14.86 13.79
N PHE A 329 -21.41 -14.09 12.73
CA PHE A 329 -20.07 -13.62 12.37
C PHE A 329 -19.47 -12.70 13.42
N GLY A 330 -20.23 -11.75 13.96
CA GLY A 330 -19.77 -10.91 15.06
C GLY A 330 -19.39 -11.72 16.31
N ASN A 331 -20.13 -12.79 16.62
CA ASN A 331 -19.81 -13.72 17.70
C ASN A 331 -18.60 -14.60 17.38
N LEU A 332 -18.45 -15.05 16.13
CA LEU A 332 -17.28 -15.78 15.66
C LEU A 332 -16.03 -14.90 15.77
N LEU A 333 -16.11 -13.63 15.37
CA LEU A 333 -15.00 -12.70 15.48
C LEU A 333 -14.59 -12.51 16.94
N LYS A 334 -15.56 -12.31 17.85
CA LYS A 334 -15.33 -12.28 19.31
C LYS A 334 -14.60 -13.53 19.82
N LEU A 335 -14.96 -14.69 19.26
CA LEU A 335 -14.39 -15.98 19.62
C LEU A 335 -13.00 -16.19 19.01
N VAL A 336 -12.69 -15.59 17.86
CA VAL A 336 -11.44 -15.83 17.12
C VAL A 336 -10.36 -14.78 17.45
N THR A 337 -10.71 -13.51 17.62
CA THR A 337 -9.75 -12.41 17.84
C THR A 337 -8.85 -12.65 19.07
N GLY A 338 -9.42 -13.11 20.18
CA GLY A 338 -8.64 -13.43 21.39
C GLY A 338 -7.67 -14.60 21.17
N PRO A 339 -8.15 -15.78 20.73
CA PRO A 339 -7.31 -16.92 20.42
C PRO A 339 -6.23 -16.66 19.38
N THR A 340 -6.46 -15.86 18.34
CA THR A 340 -5.41 -15.54 17.36
C THR A 340 -4.27 -14.73 17.98
N ILE A 341 -4.58 -13.80 18.89
CA ILE A 341 -3.55 -13.08 19.68
C ILE A 341 -2.76 -14.08 20.54
N TRP A 342 -3.43 -15.01 21.22
CA TRP A 342 -2.77 -16.03 22.05
C TRP A 342 -1.94 -17.01 21.24
N VAL A 343 -2.39 -17.43 20.06
CA VAL A 343 -1.59 -18.21 19.11
C VAL A 343 -0.35 -17.42 18.71
N GLY A 344 -0.48 -16.10 18.48
CA GLY A 344 0.63 -15.19 18.26
C GLY A 344 1.63 -15.19 19.43
N VAL A 345 1.15 -15.00 20.66
CA VAL A 345 1.95 -15.03 21.89
C VAL A 345 2.69 -16.35 22.05
N LEU A 346 1.99 -17.49 21.95
CA LEU A 346 2.58 -18.82 22.11
C LEU A 346 3.60 -19.12 21.02
N SER A 347 3.28 -18.76 19.76
CA SER A 347 4.17 -18.97 18.63
C SER A 347 5.45 -18.11 18.72
N LEU A 348 5.33 -16.83 19.10
CA LEU A 348 6.49 -15.96 19.31
C LEU A 348 7.33 -16.44 20.48
N THR A 349 6.70 -16.80 21.60
CA THR A 349 7.38 -17.33 22.78
C THR A 349 8.19 -18.58 22.43
N TRP A 350 7.62 -19.48 21.65
CA TRP A 350 8.33 -20.66 21.15
C TRP A 350 9.58 -20.29 20.35
N GLU A 351 9.47 -19.37 19.39
CA GLU A 351 10.64 -18.94 18.59
C GLU A 351 11.70 -18.23 19.45
N VAL A 352 11.28 -17.42 20.43
CA VAL A 352 12.19 -16.74 21.37
C VAL A 352 12.95 -17.74 22.23
N VAL A 353 12.25 -18.73 22.83
CA VAL A 353 12.87 -19.77 23.66
C VAL A 353 13.76 -20.69 22.81
N ALA A 354 13.32 -21.10 21.62
CA ALA A 354 14.11 -21.92 20.72
C ALA A 354 15.42 -21.20 20.30
N ALA A 355 15.34 -19.90 20.01
CA ALA A 355 16.51 -19.07 19.70
C ALA A 355 17.46 -18.96 20.91
N MET A 356 16.92 -18.78 22.12
CA MET A 356 17.70 -18.72 23.36
C MET A 356 18.48 -20.02 23.59
N LEU A 357 17.81 -21.17 23.47
CA LEU A 357 18.44 -22.49 23.60
C LEU A 357 19.55 -22.67 22.56
N GLY A 358 19.33 -22.21 21.32
CA GLY A 358 20.35 -22.17 20.27
C GLY A 358 21.61 -21.40 20.68
N CYS A 359 21.46 -20.21 21.26
CA CYS A 359 22.56 -19.39 21.75
C CYS A 359 23.36 -20.08 22.87
N VAL A 360 22.69 -20.78 23.79
CA VAL A 360 23.34 -21.48 24.91
C VAL A 360 24.18 -22.68 24.46
N CYS A 361 23.82 -23.28 23.32
CA CYS A 361 24.51 -24.43 22.73
C CYS A 361 25.78 -24.08 21.92
N VAL A 362 26.08 -22.79 21.70
CA VAL A 362 27.28 -22.35 20.96
C VAL A 362 28.57 -22.69 21.73
N ARG A 363 29.65 -23.10 21.06
CA ARG A 363 30.94 -23.36 21.73
C ARG A 363 31.68 -22.06 22.05
N GLY A 364 32.19 -21.93 23.28
CA GLY A 364 32.99 -20.78 23.74
C GLY A 364 32.20 -19.74 24.55
N CYS A 365 32.76 -19.28 25.68
CA CYS A 365 32.06 -18.39 26.63
C CYS A 365 31.75 -17.01 26.03
N LEU A 366 32.69 -16.39 25.32
CA LEU A 366 32.51 -15.06 24.70
C LEU A 366 31.42 -15.07 23.62
N TRP A 367 31.40 -16.10 22.76
CA TRP A 367 30.39 -16.24 21.71
C TRP A 367 29.00 -16.54 22.26
N LYS A 368 28.91 -17.31 23.36
CA LYS A 368 27.65 -17.49 24.10
C LYS A 368 27.14 -16.16 24.65
N LEU A 369 27.98 -15.38 25.33
CA LEU A 369 27.59 -14.08 25.90
C LEU A 369 27.12 -13.13 24.79
N TRP A 370 27.88 -13.01 23.71
CA TRP A 370 27.51 -12.17 22.56
C TRP A 370 26.20 -12.62 21.92
N GLY A 371 26.03 -13.92 21.69
CA GLY A 371 24.80 -14.50 21.14
C GLY A 371 23.57 -14.26 22.04
N LEU A 372 23.75 -14.32 23.37
CA LEU A 372 22.70 -14.00 24.34
C LEU A 372 22.34 -12.51 24.35
N VAL A 373 23.32 -11.61 24.28
CA VAL A 373 23.06 -10.16 24.19
C VAL A 373 22.30 -9.84 22.90
N GLN A 374 22.76 -10.36 21.77
CA GLN A 374 22.09 -10.17 20.48
C GLN A 374 20.66 -10.73 20.51
N TRP A 375 20.49 -11.96 21.01
CA TRP A 375 19.17 -12.55 21.21
C TRP A 375 18.27 -11.67 22.09
N ALA A 376 18.77 -11.17 23.21
CA ALA A 376 17.98 -10.36 24.14
C ALA A 376 17.48 -9.07 23.47
N VAL A 377 18.33 -8.39 22.69
CA VAL A 377 17.95 -7.16 21.96
C VAL A 377 16.87 -7.46 20.91
N PHE A 378 17.08 -8.44 20.04
CA PHE A 378 16.13 -8.74 18.97
C PHE A 378 14.83 -9.37 19.49
N ALA A 379 14.88 -10.20 20.53
CA ALA A 379 13.70 -10.74 21.18
C ALA A 379 12.88 -9.64 21.85
N SER A 380 13.52 -8.71 22.55
CA SER A 380 12.84 -7.56 23.17
C SER A 380 12.20 -6.67 22.11
N ALA A 381 12.91 -6.37 21.01
CA ALA A 381 12.36 -5.62 19.89
C ALA A 381 11.15 -6.33 19.27
N ALA A 382 11.23 -7.64 19.05
CA ALA A 382 10.13 -8.42 18.49
C ALA A 382 8.90 -8.46 19.40
N VAL A 383 9.10 -8.66 20.70
CA VAL A 383 8.00 -8.62 21.69
C VAL A 383 7.37 -7.23 21.73
N ALA A 384 8.16 -6.15 21.71
CA ALA A 384 7.66 -4.78 21.70
C ALA A 384 6.84 -4.49 20.44
N VAL A 385 7.36 -4.81 19.25
CA VAL A 385 6.67 -4.63 17.97
C VAL A 385 5.37 -5.45 17.91
N PHE A 386 5.42 -6.70 18.36
CA PHE A 386 4.23 -7.52 18.48
C PHE A 386 3.20 -6.88 19.42
N ALA A 387 3.60 -6.46 20.62
CA ALA A 387 2.69 -5.85 21.60
C ALA A 387 2.00 -4.60 21.05
N ILE A 388 2.75 -3.64 20.49
CA ILE A 388 2.14 -2.42 19.90
C ILE A 388 1.26 -2.75 18.70
N SER A 389 1.57 -3.83 17.95
CA SER A 389 0.77 -4.23 16.79
C SER A 389 -0.60 -4.82 17.12
N VAL A 390 -0.78 -5.32 18.36
CA VAL A 390 -2.06 -5.83 18.83
C VAL A 390 -3.10 -4.71 18.94
N VAL A 391 -2.67 -3.45 19.14
CA VAL A 391 -3.59 -2.29 19.24
C VAL A 391 -4.39 -2.10 17.95
N PRO A 392 -3.79 -1.79 16.78
CA PRO A 392 -4.53 -1.64 15.53
C PRO A 392 -5.10 -2.96 14.99
N TYR A 393 -4.59 -4.12 15.41
CA TYR A 393 -5.23 -5.40 15.10
C TYR A 393 -6.58 -5.55 15.81
N SER A 394 -6.62 -5.20 17.10
CA SER A 394 -7.83 -5.30 17.93
C SER A 394 -8.84 -4.19 17.67
N SER A 395 -8.45 -3.08 17.05
CA SER A 395 -9.34 -1.94 16.81
C SER A 395 -10.49 -2.26 15.87
N MET A 396 -10.40 -3.37 15.12
CA MET A 396 -11.52 -3.92 14.34
C MET A 396 -12.69 -4.37 15.22
N GLU A 397 -12.45 -4.63 16.50
CA GLU A 397 -13.47 -5.01 17.46
C GLU A 397 -13.38 -4.16 18.74
N GLN A 398 -14.35 -3.26 18.90
CA GLN A 398 -14.38 -2.26 19.99
C GLN A 398 -14.31 -2.89 21.40
N VAL A 399 -14.77 -4.14 21.56
CA VAL A 399 -14.78 -4.89 22.83
C VAL A 399 -13.40 -5.40 23.25
N TYR A 400 -12.50 -5.73 22.31
CA TYR A 400 -11.13 -6.16 22.66
C TYR A 400 -10.15 -5.00 22.73
N SER A 401 -10.38 -3.93 21.97
CA SER A 401 -9.60 -2.70 22.07
C SER A 401 -9.58 -2.14 23.52
N SER A 402 -10.70 -2.28 24.25
CA SER A 402 -10.79 -1.85 25.67
C SER A 402 -10.07 -2.78 26.66
N LYS A 403 -9.83 -4.05 26.29
CA LYS A 403 -9.14 -5.05 27.13
C LYS A 403 -7.61 -4.99 27.02
N ILE A 404 -7.07 -4.22 26.08
CA ILE A 404 -5.62 -4.05 25.95
C ILE A 404 -5.08 -3.22 27.12
N LEU A 405 -3.97 -3.70 27.68
CA LEU A 405 -3.20 -3.03 28.71
C LEU A 405 -2.98 -1.53 28.37
N PRO A 406 -3.31 -0.59 29.27
CA PRO A 406 -3.15 0.84 29.02
C PRO A 406 -1.72 1.21 28.61
N GLU A 407 -0.72 0.54 29.15
CA GLU A 407 0.70 0.77 28.85
C GLU A 407 1.02 0.46 27.38
N VAL A 408 0.40 -0.58 26.82
CA VAL A 408 0.58 -0.95 25.40
C VAL A 408 -0.08 0.07 24.48
N ARG A 409 -1.26 0.59 24.87
CA ARG A 409 -1.93 1.69 24.14
C ARG A 409 -1.12 2.98 24.19
N GLN A 410 -0.56 3.31 25.35
CA GLN A 410 0.33 4.46 25.49
C GLN A 410 1.59 4.29 24.63
N ALA A 411 2.24 3.11 24.68
CA ALA A 411 3.39 2.81 23.83
C ALA A 411 3.06 2.95 22.34
N TYR A 412 1.90 2.45 21.89
CA TYR A 412 1.42 2.63 20.52
C TYR A 412 1.27 4.13 20.17
N SER A 413 0.64 4.93 21.03
CA SER A 413 0.47 6.37 20.79
C SER A 413 1.79 7.15 20.67
N LEU A 414 2.84 6.72 21.38
CA LEU A 414 4.17 7.33 21.30
C LEU A 414 4.88 7.03 19.97
N VAL A 415 4.56 5.90 19.34
CA VAL A 415 5.22 5.45 18.11
C VAL A 415 4.36 5.59 16.85
N GLU A 416 3.10 6.00 16.98
CA GLU A 416 2.15 6.17 15.89
C GLU A 416 2.69 7.06 14.77
N ARG A 417 3.39 8.15 15.13
CA ARG A 417 4.00 9.09 14.18
C ARG A 417 5.04 8.42 13.28
N TYR A 418 5.72 7.39 13.75
CA TYR A 418 6.72 6.65 12.97
C TYR A 418 6.09 5.58 12.06
N ARG A 419 4.77 5.38 12.13
CA ARG A 419 4.02 4.35 11.37
C ARG A 419 4.67 2.97 11.45
N LEU A 420 5.19 2.61 12.63
CA LEU A 420 5.80 1.30 12.87
C LEU A 420 4.78 0.18 12.74
N VAL A 421 3.52 0.45 13.09
CA VAL A 421 2.41 -0.49 12.95
C VAL A 421 1.12 0.19 12.51
N SER A 422 0.42 -0.43 11.57
CA SER A 422 -0.83 0.03 10.94
C SER A 422 -1.98 -0.98 11.07
N ALA A 423 -3.21 -0.48 10.86
CA ALA A 423 -4.39 -1.30 10.58
C ALA A 423 -4.57 -1.47 9.07
N TYR A 424 -5.09 -2.62 8.63
CA TYR A 424 -5.30 -2.94 7.21
C TYR A 424 -6.76 -3.30 6.95
N SER A 425 -7.38 -2.65 5.97
CA SER A 425 -8.81 -2.82 5.66
C SER A 425 -9.06 -2.60 4.15
N LEU A 426 -8.36 -3.36 3.31
CA LEU A 426 -8.45 -3.27 1.85
C LEU A 426 -9.85 -3.66 1.36
N ASP A 427 -10.44 -2.82 0.51
CA ASP A 427 -11.73 -3.03 -0.15
C ASP A 427 -12.88 -3.45 0.79
N SER A 428 -12.85 -2.95 2.03
CA SER A 428 -13.82 -3.30 3.07
C SER A 428 -15.26 -3.05 2.64
N ARG A 429 -15.52 -1.96 1.91
CA ARG A 429 -16.81 -1.68 1.26
C ARG A 429 -16.65 -1.70 -0.24
N MET A 430 -17.50 -2.47 -0.92
CA MET A 430 -17.48 -2.51 -2.37
C MET A 430 -18.07 -1.22 -2.93
N THR A 431 -17.31 -0.57 -3.80
CA THR A 431 -17.71 0.62 -4.55
C THR A 431 -18.09 0.23 -5.98
N GLY A 432 -18.81 1.10 -6.70
CA GLY A 432 -19.10 0.88 -8.12
C GLY A 432 -20.16 -0.18 -8.43
N VAL A 433 -21.03 -0.52 -7.46
CA VAL A 433 -22.15 -1.47 -7.68
C VAL A 433 -23.07 -1.01 -8.82
N ASP A 434 -23.34 0.30 -8.88
CA ASP A 434 -24.13 0.94 -9.94
C ASP A 434 -23.25 1.51 -11.07
N GLY A 435 -22.07 0.93 -11.29
CA GLY A 435 -21.04 1.45 -12.18
C GLY A 435 -19.98 2.25 -11.45
N ARG A 436 -18.74 2.10 -11.92
CA ARG A 436 -17.56 2.78 -11.37
C ARG A 436 -17.65 4.28 -11.64
N SER A 437 -17.65 5.09 -10.59
CA SER A 437 -17.58 6.55 -10.72
C SER A 437 -16.19 7.00 -11.15
N GLU A 438 -16.12 7.87 -12.15
CA GLU A 438 -14.86 8.40 -12.69
C GLU A 438 -15.02 9.90 -13.00
N VAL A 439 -14.02 10.69 -12.60
CA VAL A 439 -14.01 12.13 -12.85
C VAL A 439 -13.25 12.41 -14.14
N ILE A 440 -13.90 13.13 -15.06
CA ILE A 440 -13.34 13.54 -16.35
C ILE A 440 -13.13 15.06 -16.31
N LEU A 441 -11.89 15.50 -16.56
CA LEU A 441 -11.54 16.91 -16.68
C LEU A 441 -11.76 17.35 -18.12
N GLU A 442 -12.35 18.52 -18.30
CA GLU A 442 -12.61 19.10 -19.60
C GLU A 442 -12.09 20.54 -19.63
N GLY A 443 -11.30 20.87 -20.66
CA GLY A 443 -10.83 22.22 -20.92
C GLY A 443 -11.57 22.88 -22.07
N SER A 444 -11.59 24.21 -22.10
CA SER A 444 -12.18 24.98 -23.19
C SER A 444 -11.47 26.32 -23.37
N MET A 445 -11.42 26.80 -24.61
CA MET A 445 -10.93 28.16 -24.95
C MET A 445 -12.06 29.19 -25.02
N ASP A 446 -13.29 28.75 -25.29
CA ASP A 446 -14.44 29.60 -25.64
C ASP A 446 -15.68 29.38 -24.74
N LYS A 447 -15.60 28.43 -23.80
CA LYS A 447 -16.68 27.96 -22.90
C LYS A 447 -17.81 27.19 -23.58
N ASN A 448 -17.77 27.02 -24.91
CA ASN A 448 -18.79 26.31 -25.70
C ASN A 448 -18.29 24.93 -26.11
N THR A 449 -17.06 24.86 -26.62
CA THR A 449 -16.43 23.61 -27.06
C THR A 449 -15.57 23.07 -25.93
N TRP A 450 -15.90 21.88 -25.44
CA TRP A 450 -15.19 21.24 -24.33
C TRP A 450 -14.40 20.04 -24.85
N THR A 451 -13.13 19.96 -24.46
CA THR A 451 -12.24 18.85 -24.84
C THR A 451 -11.78 18.13 -23.59
N GLU A 452 -11.99 16.82 -23.56
CA GLU A 452 -11.58 15.96 -22.45
C GLU A 452 -10.05 15.91 -22.34
N ILE A 453 -9.56 15.99 -21.10
CA ILE A 453 -8.16 15.82 -20.77
C ILE A 453 -7.96 14.35 -20.34
N GLU A 454 -7.34 13.58 -21.21
CA GLU A 454 -7.06 12.16 -20.96
C GLU A 454 -5.86 11.97 -20.03
N PHE A 455 -5.99 11.03 -19.10
CA PHE A 455 -4.93 10.64 -18.16
C PHE A 455 -4.25 9.36 -18.65
N MET A 456 -2.96 9.18 -18.31
CA MET A 456 -2.17 8.02 -18.74
C MET A 456 -2.66 6.67 -18.24
N TYR A 457 -3.15 6.58 -16.98
CA TYR A 457 -3.32 5.27 -16.33
C TYR A 457 -4.74 4.98 -15.85
N LYS A 458 -5.45 5.98 -15.31
CA LYS A 458 -6.85 5.79 -14.92
C LYS A 458 -7.76 5.62 -16.16
N PRO A 459 -8.91 4.95 -16.02
CA PRO A 459 -9.93 4.93 -17.07
C PRO A 459 -10.36 6.34 -17.50
N GLY A 460 -10.64 6.48 -18.79
CA GLY A 460 -11.05 7.73 -19.42
C GLY A 460 -11.60 7.45 -20.82
N ASN A 461 -10.69 7.28 -21.77
CA ASN A 461 -11.04 6.91 -23.14
C ASN A 461 -11.69 5.51 -23.19
N VAL A 462 -12.88 5.42 -23.78
CA VAL A 462 -13.67 4.18 -23.83
C VAL A 462 -13.06 3.10 -24.73
N GLY A 463 -12.28 3.50 -25.74
CA GLY A 463 -11.58 2.61 -26.65
C GLY A 463 -10.27 2.03 -26.10
N MET A 464 -9.78 2.53 -24.96
CA MET A 464 -8.50 2.11 -24.41
C MET A 464 -8.62 0.96 -23.42
N ALA A 465 -7.78 -0.06 -23.63
CA ALA A 465 -7.61 -1.16 -22.69
C ALA A 465 -6.98 -0.66 -21.38
N PRO A 466 -7.37 -1.21 -20.23
CA PRO A 466 -6.69 -0.92 -18.96
C PRO A 466 -5.20 -1.27 -19.03
N PRO A 467 -4.29 -0.43 -18.51
CA PRO A 467 -2.84 -0.66 -18.62
C PRO A 467 -2.28 -1.60 -17.54
N VAL A 468 -1.08 -2.12 -17.81
CA VAL A 468 -0.22 -2.74 -16.78
C VAL A 468 0.75 -1.67 -16.28
N VAL A 469 0.62 -1.27 -15.01
CA VAL A 469 1.34 -0.10 -14.45
C VAL A 469 2.45 -0.50 -13.48
N ALA A 470 2.29 -1.64 -12.81
CA ALA A 470 3.26 -2.12 -11.83
C ALA A 470 4.67 -2.22 -12.45
N PRO A 471 5.74 -1.76 -11.76
CA PRO A 471 5.79 -1.35 -10.35
C PRO A 471 5.65 0.16 -10.11
N HIS A 472 5.31 0.95 -11.14
CA HIS A 472 5.04 2.38 -10.97
C HIS A 472 3.72 2.60 -10.21
N GLN A 473 3.68 3.61 -9.34
CA GLN A 473 2.47 4.02 -8.63
C GLN A 473 2.08 5.45 -9.06
N PRO A 474 1.14 5.61 -10.00
CA PRO A 474 0.67 6.93 -10.42
C PRO A 474 -0.26 7.50 -9.34
N ARG A 475 0.29 8.42 -8.53
CA ARG A 475 -0.38 8.91 -7.32
C ARG A 475 -1.56 9.81 -7.67
N LEU A 476 -1.47 10.59 -8.74
CA LEU A 476 -2.55 11.46 -9.20
C LEU A 476 -3.74 10.64 -9.73
N ASP A 477 -3.52 9.72 -10.66
CA ASP A 477 -4.54 8.83 -11.22
C ASP A 477 -5.26 8.03 -10.13
N TRP A 478 -4.51 7.47 -9.18
CA TRP A 478 -5.12 6.75 -8.06
C TRP A 478 -5.95 7.67 -7.18
N GLN A 479 -5.45 8.88 -6.89
CA GLN A 479 -6.17 9.83 -6.05
C GLN A 479 -7.45 10.35 -6.73
N MET A 480 -7.45 10.51 -8.05
CA MET A 480 -8.65 10.80 -8.84
C MET A 480 -9.72 9.72 -8.67
N SER A 481 -9.34 8.44 -8.70
CA SER A 481 -10.29 7.34 -8.46
C SER A 481 -10.94 7.39 -7.07
N GLN A 482 -10.16 7.74 -6.03
CA GLN A 482 -10.71 7.93 -4.68
C GLN A 482 -11.59 9.18 -4.57
N ALA A 483 -11.24 10.25 -5.31
CA ALA A 483 -12.02 11.48 -5.35
C ALA A 483 -13.44 11.24 -5.90
N ALA A 484 -13.51 10.45 -6.99
CA ALA A 484 -14.74 10.08 -7.65
C ALA A 484 -15.69 9.30 -6.74
N GLN A 485 -15.13 8.43 -5.90
CA GLN A 485 -15.92 7.59 -4.98
C GLN A 485 -16.42 8.33 -3.74
N ARG A 486 -15.66 9.31 -3.22
CA ARG A 486 -15.92 9.92 -1.91
C ARG A 486 -16.78 11.20 -1.94
N LEU A 487 -17.47 11.50 -3.05
CA LEU A 487 -18.12 12.81 -3.25
C LEU A 487 -17.20 13.94 -2.83
N ALA A 488 -15.91 13.80 -3.15
CA ALA A 488 -14.84 14.63 -2.65
C ALA A 488 -14.81 15.99 -3.37
N LYS A 489 -15.99 16.55 -3.68
CA LYS A 489 -16.28 17.83 -4.35
C LYS A 489 -15.58 19.03 -3.67
N GLN A 490 -14.99 18.82 -2.49
CA GLN A 490 -14.31 19.82 -1.65
C GLN A 490 -12.84 19.48 -1.35
N SER A 491 -12.20 18.55 -2.07
CA SER A 491 -10.79 18.23 -1.79
C SER A 491 -9.87 19.40 -2.17
N PRO A 492 -9.03 19.90 -1.25
CA PRO A 492 -8.13 21.03 -1.52
C PRO A 492 -7.20 20.79 -2.72
N TRP A 493 -6.65 19.58 -2.80
CA TRP A 493 -5.72 19.18 -3.86
C TRP A 493 -6.37 19.22 -5.25
N PHE A 494 -7.66 18.91 -5.38
CA PHE A 494 -8.35 18.92 -6.67
C PHE A 494 -8.56 20.36 -7.16
N THR A 495 -8.94 21.27 -6.26
CA THR A 495 -9.04 22.70 -6.58
C THR A 495 -7.68 23.24 -7.03
N SER A 496 -6.61 22.85 -6.34
CA SER A 496 -5.24 23.22 -6.73
C SER A 496 -4.86 22.65 -8.10
N LEU A 497 -5.19 21.39 -8.39
CA LEU A 497 -4.98 20.76 -9.69
C LEU A 497 -5.66 21.58 -10.81
N VAL A 498 -6.94 21.94 -10.64
CA VAL A 498 -7.67 22.78 -11.61
C VAL A 498 -6.96 24.11 -11.83
N HIS A 499 -6.53 24.77 -10.76
CA HIS A 499 -5.80 26.04 -10.85
C HIS A 499 -4.45 25.90 -11.58
N CYS A 500 -3.65 24.88 -11.26
CA CYS A 500 -2.36 24.63 -11.94
C CYS A 500 -2.52 24.33 -13.43
N LEU A 501 -3.59 23.61 -13.83
CA LEU A 501 -3.89 23.32 -15.24
C LEU A 501 -4.30 24.58 -16.00
N LEU A 502 -5.15 25.43 -15.41
CA LEU A 502 -5.50 26.74 -15.98
C LEU A 502 -4.28 27.67 -16.14
N GLN A 503 -3.29 27.54 -15.27
CA GLN A 503 -2.01 28.25 -15.40
C GLN A 503 -1.07 27.66 -16.46
N GLY A 504 -1.36 26.45 -16.97
CA GLY A 504 -0.47 25.74 -17.90
C GLY A 504 0.81 25.24 -17.25
N ASN A 505 0.77 24.87 -15.96
CA ASN A 505 1.95 24.34 -15.27
C ASN A 505 2.40 23.02 -15.91
N LYS A 506 3.57 23.05 -16.55
CA LYS A 506 4.14 21.92 -17.30
C LYS A 506 4.42 20.70 -16.42
N ASP A 507 4.86 20.89 -15.18
CA ASP A 507 5.18 19.78 -14.28
C ASP A 507 3.90 19.08 -13.81
N VAL A 508 2.81 19.81 -13.62
CA VAL A 508 1.49 19.24 -13.32
C VAL A 508 0.90 18.54 -14.55
N VAL A 509 1.02 19.14 -15.74
CA VAL A 509 0.58 18.50 -17.00
C VAL A 509 1.30 17.17 -17.23
N ARG A 510 2.60 17.08 -16.95
CA ARG A 510 3.37 15.82 -17.05
C ARG A 510 2.85 14.69 -16.15
N LEU A 511 2.19 15.01 -15.03
CA LEU A 511 1.54 13.97 -14.21
C LEU A 511 0.34 13.34 -14.90
N ILE A 512 -0.35 14.10 -15.76
CA ILE A 512 -1.52 13.65 -16.50
C ILE A 512 -1.10 12.98 -17.80
N GLN A 513 -0.17 13.61 -18.52
CA GLN A 513 0.30 13.15 -19.82
C GLN A 513 1.77 13.53 -20.03
N THR A 514 2.63 12.51 -20.17
CA THR A 514 4.07 12.71 -20.41
C THR A 514 4.34 13.09 -21.87
N ASP A 515 3.54 12.58 -22.81
CA ASP A 515 3.64 12.94 -24.22
C ASP A 515 2.84 14.22 -24.52
N SER A 516 3.55 15.33 -24.69
CA SER A 516 2.93 16.63 -24.99
C SER A 516 2.04 16.63 -26.23
N ALA A 517 2.24 15.70 -27.19
CA ALA A 517 1.38 15.61 -28.38
C ALA A 517 -0.03 15.08 -28.07
N GLN A 518 -0.17 14.29 -27.01
CA GLN A 518 -1.45 13.73 -26.57
C GLN A 518 -2.22 14.68 -25.63
N TYR A 519 -1.57 15.73 -25.12
CA TYR A 519 -2.24 16.73 -24.28
C TYR A 519 -2.92 17.81 -25.15
N PRO A 520 -4.26 17.95 -25.13
CA PRO A 520 -4.99 18.83 -26.06
C PRO A 520 -4.63 20.31 -25.95
N PHE A 521 -4.18 20.74 -24.77
CA PHE A 521 -3.85 22.13 -24.44
C PHE A 521 -2.34 22.36 -24.37
N SER A 522 -1.56 21.62 -25.17
CA SER A 522 -0.09 21.71 -25.18
C SER A 522 0.44 23.01 -25.79
N GLN A 523 -0.29 23.60 -26.74
CA GLN A 523 0.07 24.86 -27.39
C GLN A 523 -0.29 26.09 -26.54
N ALA A 524 -1.44 26.05 -25.86
CA ALA A 524 -1.91 27.10 -24.97
C ALA A 524 -2.77 26.46 -23.86
N PRO A 525 -2.65 26.93 -22.60
CA PRO A 525 -3.47 26.42 -21.50
C PRO A 525 -4.96 26.73 -21.73
N PRO A 526 -5.86 25.89 -21.19
CA PRO A 526 -7.29 26.13 -21.30
C PRO A 526 -7.69 27.42 -20.54
N VAL A 527 -8.59 28.21 -21.12
CA VAL A 527 -9.14 29.42 -20.48
C VAL A 527 -10.17 29.03 -19.41
N TYR A 528 -10.95 28.00 -19.70
CA TYR A 528 -11.97 27.45 -18.81
C TYR A 528 -11.70 25.98 -18.54
N LEU A 529 -11.98 25.55 -17.31
CA LEU A 529 -11.87 24.16 -16.92
C LEU A 529 -13.08 23.76 -16.08
N ARG A 530 -13.62 22.57 -16.33
CA ARG A 530 -14.69 21.95 -15.55
C ARG A 530 -14.39 20.48 -15.31
N ALA A 531 -15.15 19.85 -14.43
CA ALA A 531 -15.09 18.42 -14.24
C ALA A 531 -16.48 17.79 -14.18
N SER A 532 -16.61 16.67 -14.86
CA SER A 532 -17.86 15.93 -15.00
C SER A 532 -17.68 14.54 -14.38
N LEU A 533 -18.69 14.06 -13.66
CA LEU A 533 -18.72 12.71 -13.11
C LEU A 533 -19.45 11.79 -14.08
N TYR A 534 -18.80 10.68 -14.43
CA TYR A 534 -19.37 9.63 -15.25
C TYR A 534 -19.43 8.33 -14.47
N ARG A 535 -20.36 7.45 -14.86
CA ARG A 535 -20.37 6.05 -14.45
C ARG A 535 -19.85 5.21 -15.60
N TYR A 536 -18.86 4.38 -15.31
CA TYR A 536 -18.21 3.49 -16.26
C TYR A 536 -18.58 2.04 -15.97
N TRP A 537 -18.75 1.28 -17.04
CA TRP A 537 -18.85 -0.18 -17.01
C TRP A 537 -17.96 -0.80 -18.08
N PHE A 538 -17.49 -2.01 -17.84
CA PHE A 538 -16.91 -2.80 -18.91
C PHE A 538 -17.97 -3.13 -19.97
N THR A 539 -17.55 -3.16 -21.23
CA THR A 539 -18.39 -3.67 -22.32
C THR A 539 -18.53 -5.18 -22.24
N GLN A 540 -19.57 -5.71 -22.87
CA GLN A 540 -19.78 -7.15 -23.01
C GLN A 540 -19.09 -7.67 -24.28
N THR A 541 -18.72 -8.95 -24.26
CA THR A 541 -18.16 -9.63 -25.43
C THR A 541 -19.16 -9.60 -26.59
N THR A 542 -18.67 -9.32 -27.80
CA THR A 542 -19.48 -9.39 -29.03
C THR A 542 -19.94 -10.82 -29.30
N GLN A 543 -21.10 -10.99 -29.95
CA GLN A 543 -21.67 -12.31 -30.23
C GLN A 543 -20.74 -13.21 -31.07
N ASP A 544 -19.85 -12.61 -31.85
CA ASP A 544 -18.89 -13.30 -32.71
C ASP A 544 -17.62 -13.77 -31.97
N GLY A 545 -17.50 -13.48 -30.67
CA GLY A 545 -16.33 -13.86 -29.85
C GLY A 545 -15.06 -13.06 -30.13
N SER A 546 -15.15 -11.98 -30.92
CA SER A 546 -14.07 -11.04 -31.15
C SER A 546 -13.81 -10.17 -29.91
N GLY A 547 -12.61 -9.57 -29.83
CA GLY A 547 -12.29 -8.63 -28.75
C GLY A 547 -13.19 -7.38 -28.81
N PRO A 548 -13.32 -6.64 -27.70
CA PRO A 548 -14.15 -5.45 -27.66
C PRO A 548 -13.60 -4.34 -28.58
N ASN A 549 -14.46 -3.69 -29.37
CA ASN A 549 -14.11 -2.45 -30.09
C ASN A 549 -13.93 -1.28 -29.11
N GLU A 550 -14.76 -1.22 -28.06
CA GLU A 550 -14.64 -0.31 -26.93
C GLU A 550 -14.54 -1.14 -25.66
N TRP A 551 -13.58 -0.84 -24.79
CA TRP A 551 -13.38 -1.56 -23.52
C TRP A 551 -14.36 -1.13 -22.44
N TRP A 552 -14.85 0.10 -22.55
CA TRP A 552 -15.75 0.71 -21.59
C TRP A 552 -16.99 1.28 -22.26
N ARG A 553 -18.09 1.29 -21.52
CA ARG A 553 -19.24 2.17 -21.78
C ARG A 553 -19.36 3.14 -20.61
N ARG A 554 -19.79 4.36 -20.87
CA ARG A 554 -19.97 5.37 -19.83
C ARG A 554 -21.25 6.18 -20.00
N ASP A 555 -21.85 6.54 -18.89
CA ASP A 555 -23.00 7.44 -18.83
C ASP A 555 -22.67 8.65 -17.96
N TYR A 556 -23.10 9.84 -18.39
CA TYR A 556 -22.96 11.06 -17.58
C TYR A 556 -23.82 10.94 -16.32
N ALA A 557 -23.23 11.23 -15.16
CA ALA A 557 -23.93 11.19 -13.88
C ALA A 557 -24.32 12.58 -13.40
N GLU A 558 -23.33 13.44 -13.13
CA GLU A 558 -23.56 14.79 -12.62
C GLU A 558 -22.33 15.68 -12.82
N GLU A 559 -22.50 16.98 -12.60
CA GLU A 559 -21.37 17.92 -12.54
C GLU A 559 -20.56 17.63 -11.26
N PHE A 560 -19.24 17.45 -11.42
CA PHE A 560 -18.33 17.23 -10.31
C PHE A 560 -17.70 18.54 -9.82
N TYR A 561 -17.30 19.41 -10.76
CA TYR A 561 -16.69 20.70 -10.49
C TYR A 561 -17.13 21.72 -11.54
N PRO A 562 -17.65 22.89 -11.13
CA PRO A 562 -18.21 23.86 -12.05
C PRO A 562 -17.15 24.44 -12.99
N ALA A 563 -17.59 24.97 -14.13
CA ALA A 563 -16.72 25.68 -15.07
C ALA A 563 -16.14 26.95 -14.43
N VAL A 564 -14.82 27.01 -14.30
CA VAL A 564 -14.07 28.13 -13.71
C VAL A 564 -12.98 28.61 -14.66
N GLN A 565 -12.48 29.82 -14.42
CA GLN A 565 -11.32 30.42 -15.10
C GLN A 565 -10.39 31.07 -14.07
N LEU A 566 -9.18 31.48 -14.48
CA LEU A 566 -8.29 32.24 -13.61
C LEU A 566 -8.93 33.58 -13.20
N GLY A 567 -8.83 33.92 -11.91
CA GLY A 567 -9.43 35.12 -11.34
C GLY A 567 -10.94 35.02 -11.03
N ASP A 568 -11.57 33.86 -11.27
CA ASP A 568 -12.95 33.61 -10.85
C ASP A 568 -13.06 33.64 -9.31
N ALA A 569 -14.02 34.41 -8.79
CA ALA A 569 -14.26 34.54 -7.35
C ALA A 569 -14.52 33.19 -6.67
N THR A 570 -15.15 32.24 -7.37
CA THR A 570 -15.44 30.90 -6.81
C THR A 570 -14.18 30.07 -6.61
N LEU A 571 -13.27 30.09 -7.60
CA LEU A 571 -11.98 29.40 -7.54
C LEU A 571 -11.08 30.05 -6.48
N GLU A 572 -11.01 31.38 -6.47
CA GLU A 572 -10.23 32.16 -5.51
C GLU A 572 -10.69 31.95 -4.07
N ALA A 573 -12.01 31.91 -3.83
CA ALA A 573 -12.56 31.62 -2.51
C ALA A 573 -12.12 30.24 -1.99
N LYS A 574 -12.19 29.20 -2.83
CA LYS A 574 -11.75 27.84 -2.46
C LYS A 574 -10.24 27.75 -2.22
N LEU A 575 -9.42 28.40 -3.04
CA LEU A 575 -7.97 28.44 -2.87
C LEU A 575 -7.57 29.14 -1.56
N ASN A 576 -8.23 30.26 -1.23
CA ASN A 576 -8.01 31.00 0.01
C ASN A 576 -8.46 30.21 1.23
N GLN A 577 -9.63 29.56 1.17
CA GLN A 577 -10.15 28.72 2.25
C GLN A 577 -9.16 27.64 2.68
N HIS A 578 -8.39 27.10 1.73
CA HIS A 578 -7.43 26.03 1.97
C HIS A 578 -5.97 26.50 2.11
N GLY A 579 -5.71 27.81 2.09
CA GLY A 579 -4.36 28.35 2.22
C GLY A 579 -3.43 27.98 1.05
N LEU A 580 -3.99 27.66 -0.12
CA LEU A 580 -3.24 27.25 -1.30
C LEU A 580 -2.78 28.45 -2.15
N LYS A 581 -3.29 29.64 -1.87
CA LYS A 581 -2.91 30.86 -2.59
C LYS A 581 -1.52 31.30 -2.16
N VAL A 582 -0.57 31.19 -3.09
CA VAL A 582 0.76 31.77 -2.96
C VAL A 582 0.61 33.29 -3.08
N ALA A 583 0.91 34.04 -2.02
CA ALA A 583 1.20 35.45 -2.19
C ALA A 583 2.43 35.53 -3.10
N LYS A 584 2.25 35.92 -4.37
CA LYS A 584 3.38 36.41 -5.16
C LYS A 584 4.03 37.49 -4.31
N PRO A 585 5.35 37.46 -4.03
CA PRO A 585 5.99 38.64 -3.48
C PRO A 585 5.64 39.79 -4.42
N PHE A 586 5.04 40.85 -3.87
CA PHE A 586 4.65 42.02 -4.62
C PHE A 586 5.88 42.55 -5.35
N CYS A 587 6.00 42.28 -6.64
CA CYS A 587 6.93 42.97 -7.51
C CYS A 587 6.22 44.24 -8.01
N SER A 588 5.97 45.16 -7.09
CA SER A 588 5.61 46.53 -7.43
C SER A 588 6.90 47.33 -7.54
N THR A 589 7.24 47.71 -8.77
CA THR A 589 8.29 48.68 -9.16
C THR A 589 9.72 48.29 -8.75
N GLY A 590 10.61 48.25 -9.75
CA GLY A 590 11.94 47.65 -9.63
C GLY A 590 12.77 48.21 -8.48
N LEU A 591 13.14 47.32 -7.56
CA LEU A 591 14.33 47.37 -6.71
C LEU A 591 14.40 46.03 -5.94
N CYS A 592 15.11 45.07 -6.50
CA CYS A 592 15.52 43.88 -5.75
C CYS A 592 16.55 44.31 -4.70
N PHE A 593 16.12 44.47 -3.44
CA PHE A 593 17.04 44.44 -2.31
C PHE A 593 17.29 42.98 -1.93
N ASN A 594 18.51 42.51 -2.20
CA ASN A 594 19.08 41.33 -1.57
C ASN A 594 19.08 41.53 -0.06
N PHE A 595 18.28 40.77 0.68
CA PHE A 595 18.53 40.61 2.12
C PHE A 595 19.40 39.39 2.34
N VAL A 596 20.69 39.70 2.46
CA VAL A 596 21.74 38.90 3.05
C VAL A 596 21.56 38.94 4.58
N LEU A 597 21.61 37.76 5.21
CA LEU A 597 21.98 37.43 6.60
C LEU A 597 21.33 38.21 7.78
N GLY A 598 20.84 37.41 8.74
CA GLY A 598 20.54 37.78 10.12
C GLY A 598 20.24 36.54 10.93
#